data_AF-A0A8J7M9Z2-F1
#
_entry.id   AF-A0A8J7M9Z2-F1
#
_cell.length_a   1.000
_cell.length_b   1.000
_cell.length_c   1.000
_cell.angle_alpha   90.00
_cell.angle_beta   90.00
_cell.angle_gamma   90.00
#
_symmetry.space_group_name_H-M   'P 1'
#
loop_
_entity.id
_entity.type
_entity.pdbx_description
1 polymer ?
#
loop_
_entity_poly.entity_id
_entity_poly.type
_entity_poly.pdbx_seq_one_letter_code
_entity_poly.pdbx_strand_id
1 'polypeptide(L)'
;MILNIKQTAMLILLAASISAGRAEVHVFTNDKGQRITAEYQYSTTTHVTVKLQRNGKMYTIPLASLSAFDREFVQSVRGTDEEEEKKRRAAEDKIAAADLAARKIVNFCNNKMGQQVGNGECWTLAHVAFTSLELPRQGQRIWGRKLDINIEHPRPGDILELESTQFSDGSRTGPNHTAIVIERTGRGVVKVAQQNWAGKKFVHSYQFDLKKLSSGKLMVYRYEGPPAKD
;
A
#
# COMPACT_ATOMS: atom_id res chain seq x y z
N MET A 1 -0.46 -37.28 -49.75
CA MET A 1 -0.59 -37.74 -48.34
C MET A 1 -0.23 -36.56 -47.46
N ILE A 2 -1.18 -35.70 -47.05
CA ILE A 2 -2.03 -35.81 -45.83
C ILE A 2 -1.12 -36.16 -44.63
N LEU A 3 -0.82 -35.26 -43.68
CA LEU A 3 -1.78 -34.72 -42.71
C LEU A 3 -1.46 -33.29 -42.24
N ASN A 4 -2.52 -32.49 -42.22
CA ASN A 4 -2.67 -31.20 -41.55
C ASN A 4 -3.25 -31.48 -40.15
N ILE A 5 -2.64 -30.98 -39.08
CA ILE A 5 -3.26 -30.97 -37.74
C ILE A 5 -3.26 -29.54 -37.21
N LYS A 6 -4.48 -29.04 -37.03
CA LYS A 6 -4.81 -27.73 -36.46
C LYS A 6 -4.55 -27.70 -34.95
N GLN A 7 -4.13 -26.53 -34.47
CA GLN A 7 -4.43 -25.86 -33.20
C GLN A 7 -4.73 -26.72 -31.96
N THR A 8 -3.94 -26.53 -30.89
CA THR A 8 -4.51 -26.45 -29.54
C THR A 8 -3.64 -25.62 -28.59
N ALA A 9 -4.27 -24.57 -28.05
CA ALA A 9 -4.15 -24.00 -26.71
C ALA A 9 -2.77 -23.58 -26.14
N MET A 10 -2.63 -22.25 -26.03
CA MET A 10 -2.62 -21.55 -24.74
C MET A 10 -1.55 -22.00 -23.73
N LEU A 11 -0.33 -21.50 -23.89
CA LEU A 11 0.62 -21.43 -22.79
C LEU A 11 0.41 -20.09 -22.08
N ILE A 12 -0.57 -20.05 -21.15
CA ILE A 12 -0.54 -19.03 -20.10
C ILE A 12 0.72 -19.35 -19.28
N LEU A 13 1.78 -18.56 -19.48
CA LEU A 13 2.83 -18.42 -18.48
C LEU A 13 2.16 -17.78 -17.26
N LEU A 14 1.59 -18.62 -16.39
CA LEU A 14 1.42 -18.24 -15.00
C LEU A 14 2.85 -18.17 -14.47
N ALA A 15 3.41 -16.97 -14.45
CA ALA A 15 4.52 -16.69 -13.57
C ALA A 15 3.99 -16.96 -12.16
N ALA A 16 4.16 -18.20 -11.69
CA ALA A 16 4.14 -18.50 -10.29
C ALA A 16 5.32 -17.71 -9.73
N SER A 17 5.03 -16.50 -9.24
CA SER A 17 5.88 -15.81 -8.29
C SER A 17 6.17 -16.85 -7.24
N ILE A 18 7.38 -17.42 -7.26
CA ILE A 18 7.85 -18.33 -6.23
C ILE A 18 7.74 -17.49 -4.97
N SER A 19 6.71 -17.78 -4.16
CA SER A 19 6.68 -17.33 -2.78
C SER A 19 8.01 -17.80 -2.23
N ALA A 20 8.87 -16.86 -1.83
CA ALA A 20 10.01 -17.19 -1.00
C ALA A 20 9.44 -17.56 0.37
N GLY A 21 8.67 -18.66 0.41
CA GLY A 21 8.20 -19.30 1.62
C GLY A 21 9.43 -19.67 2.42
N ARG A 22 9.29 -19.61 3.73
CA ARG A 22 10.36 -19.92 4.67
C ARG A 22 10.96 -21.29 4.28
N ALA A 23 12.25 -21.28 3.93
CA ALA A 23 13.03 -22.45 3.60
C ALA A 23 13.15 -23.40 4.80
N GLU A 24 12.08 -24.12 5.15
CA GLU A 24 12.07 -25.03 6.28
C GLU A 24 12.59 -26.39 5.83
N VAL A 25 13.80 -26.72 6.30
CA VAL A 25 14.40 -28.03 6.09
C VAL A 25 13.68 -29.03 7.00
N HIS A 26 13.05 -30.02 6.39
CA HIS A 26 12.28 -31.06 7.06
C HIS A 26 12.73 -32.46 6.61
N VAL A 27 12.54 -33.46 7.46
CA VAL A 27 12.81 -34.86 7.12
C VAL A 27 11.50 -35.56 6.76
N PHE A 28 11.21 -35.64 5.47
CA PHE A 28 10.02 -36.31 4.96
C PHE A 28 10.20 -37.82 4.97
N THR A 29 9.19 -38.53 5.44
CA THR A 29 9.12 -39.98 5.53
C THR A 29 7.96 -40.50 4.69
N ASN A 30 8.20 -41.49 3.85
CA ASN A 30 7.14 -42.14 3.10
C ASN A 30 6.44 -43.26 3.91
N ASP A 31 5.36 -43.80 3.36
CA ASP A 31 4.58 -44.92 3.91
C ASP A 31 5.38 -46.20 4.16
N LYS A 32 6.56 -46.33 3.54
CA LYS A 32 7.53 -47.43 3.73
C LYS A 32 8.64 -47.10 4.73
N GLY A 33 8.61 -45.94 5.38
CA GLY A 33 9.63 -45.49 6.34
C GLY A 33 10.92 -44.96 5.70
N GLN A 34 10.98 -44.78 4.38
CA GLN A 34 12.13 -44.19 3.70
C GLN A 34 12.14 -42.68 3.93
N ARG A 35 13.32 -42.13 4.24
CA ARG A 35 13.48 -40.73 4.67
C ARG A 35 14.29 -39.91 3.66
N ILE A 36 13.89 -38.67 3.47
CA ILE A 36 14.65 -37.67 2.73
C ILE A 36 14.71 -36.36 3.52
N THR A 37 15.85 -35.69 3.50
CA THR A 37 15.99 -34.32 4.04
C THR A 37 15.86 -33.32 2.91
N ALA A 38 14.85 -32.46 3.01
CA ALA A 38 14.51 -31.52 1.96
C ALA A 38 13.90 -30.24 2.53
N GLU A 39 14.09 -29.15 1.81
CA GLU A 39 13.43 -27.88 2.07
C GLU A 39 12.04 -27.90 1.44
N TYR A 40 10.99 -27.58 2.20
CA TYR A 40 9.65 -27.38 1.63
C TYR A 40 9.68 -26.20 0.63
N GLN A 41 8.91 -26.30 -0.46
CA GLN A 41 8.84 -25.22 -1.47
C GLN A 41 7.40 -24.76 -1.68
N TYR A 42 6.50 -25.69 -2.00
CA TYR A 42 5.06 -25.45 -2.09
C TYR A 42 4.32 -26.78 -2.09
N SER A 43 3.00 -26.75 -1.89
CA SER A 43 2.16 -27.94 -1.98
C SER A 43 0.80 -27.64 -2.61
N THR A 44 0.18 -28.69 -3.12
CA THR A 44 -1.21 -28.71 -3.56
C THR A 44 -2.02 -29.59 -2.61
N THR A 45 -3.29 -29.85 -2.94
CA THR A 45 -4.11 -30.81 -2.20
C THR A 45 -3.63 -32.26 -2.33
N THR A 46 -2.79 -32.56 -3.33
CA THR A 46 -2.39 -33.93 -3.66
C THR A 46 -0.89 -34.17 -3.65
N HIS A 47 -0.07 -33.12 -3.76
CA HIS A 47 1.38 -33.24 -3.85
C HIS A 47 2.10 -32.20 -3.00
N VAL A 48 3.32 -32.50 -2.56
CA VAL A 48 4.29 -31.53 -2.06
C VAL A 48 5.48 -31.46 -3.01
N THR A 49 5.98 -30.25 -3.26
CA THR A 49 7.24 -30.04 -3.95
C THR A 49 8.28 -29.61 -2.93
N VAL A 50 9.41 -30.32 -2.92
CA VAL A 50 10.52 -30.11 -1.97
C VAL A 50 11.84 -29.98 -2.74
N LYS A 51 12.81 -29.28 -2.16
CA LYS A 51 14.17 -29.16 -2.70
C LYS A 51 15.11 -29.97 -1.82
N LEU A 52 15.71 -31.03 -2.36
CA LEU A 52 16.62 -31.87 -1.58
C LEU A 52 17.82 -31.06 -1.08
N GLN A 53 18.13 -31.18 0.20
CA GLN A 53 19.23 -30.44 0.80
C GLN A 53 20.59 -30.83 0.19
N ARG A 54 20.78 -32.13 -0.12
CA ARG A 54 22.07 -32.67 -0.58
C ARG A 54 22.55 -32.16 -1.94
N ASN A 55 21.65 -31.79 -2.83
CA ASN A 55 21.99 -31.47 -4.22
C ASN A 55 21.10 -30.38 -4.85
N GLY A 56 20.20 -29.78 -4.07
CA GLY A 56 19.29 -28.74 -4.54
C GLY A 56 18.25 -29.19 -5.57
N LYS A 57 18.13 -30.50 -5.85
CA LYS A 57 17.19 -31.01 -6.86
C LYS A 57 15.77 -30.96 -6.32
N MET A 58 14.84 -30.46 -7.14
CA MET A 58 13.42 -30.42 -6.85
C MET A 58 12.79 -31.81 -7.02
N TYR A 59 11.91 -32.18 -6.10
CA TYR A 59 11.12 -33.42 -6.12
C TYR A 59 9.67 -33.12 -5.79
N THR A 60 8.77 -33.76 -6.53
CA THR A 60 7.33 -33.73 -6.25
C THR A 60 6.92 -35.08 -5.70
N ILE A 61 6.30 -35.09 -4.52
CA ILE A 61 5.94 -36.28 -3.76
C ILE A 61 4.42 -36.29 -3.57
N PRO A 62 3.71 -37.37 -3.95
CA PRO A 62 2.29 -37.50 -3.64
C PRO A 62 2.07 -37.51 -2.13
N LEU A 63 1.17 -36.67 -1.63
CA LEU A 63 0.87 -36.61 -0.19
C LEU A 63 0.38 -37.95 0.34
N ALA A 64 -0.36 -38.71 -0.47
CA ALA A 64 -0.80 -40.06 -0.11
C ALA A 64 0.36 -41.02 0.19
N SER A 65 1.55 -40.78 -0.38
CA SER A 65 2.75 -41.59 -0.13
C SER A 65 3.53 -41.17 1.11
N LEU A 66 3.19 -40.04 1.73
CA LEU A 66 3.83 -39.56 2.95
C LEU A 66 3.23 -40.18 4.21
N SER A 67 4.02 -40.22 5.28
CA SER A 67 3.56 -40.56 6.63
C SER A 67 2.44 -39.60 7.07
N ALA A 68 1.62 -40.03 8.04
CA ALA A 68 0.56 -39.18 8.59
C ALA A 68 1.12 -37.87 9.16
N PHE A 69 2.23 -37.96 9.90
CA PHE A 69 2.92 -36.81 10.47
C PHE A 69 3.40 -35.82 9.39
N ASP A 70 4.00 -36.33 8.31
CA ASP A 70 4.48 -35.46 7.22
C ASP A 70 3.33 -34.84 6.42
N ARG A 71 2.18 -35.52 6.31
CA ARG A 71 0.97 -34.92 5.73
C ARG A 71 0.46 -33.76 6.58
N GLU A 72 0.44 -33.92 7.91
CA GLU A 72 0.05 -32.85 8.84
C GLU A 72 1.01 -31.66 8.78
N PHE A 73 2.33 -31.93 8.76
CA PHE A 73 3.35 -30.90 8.55
C PHE A 73 3.09 -30.10 7.27
N VAL A 74 2.93 -30.77 6.13
CA VAL A 74 2.67 -30.10 4.84
C VAL A 74 1.38 -29.28 4.88
N GLN A 75 0.32 -29.80 5.49
CA GLN A 75 -0.94 -29.05 5.64
C GLN A 75 -0.78 -27.79 6.48
N SER A 76 -0.02 -27.88 7.59
CA SER A 76 0.24 -26.73 8.47
C SER A 76 1.06 -25.64 7.77
N VAL A 77 2.12 -26.02 7.06
CA VAL A 77 2.95 -25.05 6.32
C VAL A 77 2.13 -24.41 5.21
N ARG A 78 1.37 -25.19 4.43
CA ARG A 78 0.49 -24.68 3.38
C ARG A 78 -0.53 -23.66 3.91
N GLY A 79 -1.18 -23.99 5.04
CA GLY A 79 -2.15 -23.07 5.66
C GLY A 79 -1.51 -21.74 6.07
N THR A 80 -0.24 -21.77 6.50
CA THR A 80 0.51 -20.56 6.83
C THR A 80 0.85 -19.75 5.58
N ASP A 81 1.37 -20.39 4.52
CA ASP A 81 1.67 -19.74 3.24
C ASP A 81 0.44 -19.08 2.62
N GLU A 82 -0.71 -19.77 2.65
CA GLU A 82 -1.99 -19.28 2.10
C GLU A 82 -2.48 -18.04 2.87
N GLU A 83 -2.38 -18.05 4.21
CA GLU A 83 -2.74 -16.89 5.03
C GLU A 83 -1.77 -15.71 4.87
N GLU A 84 -0.47 -15.97 4.75
CA GLU A 84 0.53 -14.92 4.46
C GLU A 84 0.31 -14.31 3.06
N GLU A 85 0.04 -15.13 2.05
CA GLU A 85 -0.27 -14.68 0.69
C GLU A 85 -1.53 -13.82 0.66
N LYS A 86 -2.58 -14.25 1.36
CA LYS A 86 -3.82 -13.50 1.49
C LYS A 86 -3.59 -12.15 2.15
N LYS A 87 -2.81 -12.09 3.23
CA LYS A 87 -2.42 -10.84 3.89
C LYS A 87 -1.62 -9.92 2.97
N ARG A 88 -0.67 -10.48 2.20
CA ARG A 88 0.13 -9.72 1.23
C ARG A 88 -0.75 -9.10 0.14
N ARG A 89 -1.62 -9.89 -0.48
CA ARG A 89 -2.56 -9.40 -1.50
C ARG A 89 -3.47 -8.31 -0.97
N ALA A 90 -4.02 -8.51 0.23
CA ALA A 90 -4.84 -7.49 0.88
C ALA A 90 -4.06 -6.19 1.15
N ALA A 91 -2.77 -6.28 1.51
CA ALA A 91 -1.90 -5.11 1.68
C ALA A 91 -1.60 -4.41 0.34
N GLU A 92 -1.32 -5.16 -0.73
CA GLU A 92 -1.10 -4.63 -2.07
C GLU A 92 -2.33 -3.90 -2.62
N ASP A 93 -3.51 -4.51 -2.47
CA ASP A 93 -4.79 -3.91 -2.87
C ASP A 93 -5.07 -2.62 -2.10
N LYS A 94 -4.77 -2.61 -0.79
CA LYS A 94 -4.90 -1.41 0.06
C LYS A 94 -3.98 -0.29 -0.39
N ILE A 95 -2.71 -0.61 -0.72
CA ILE A 95 -1.74 0.36 -1.25
C ILE A 95 -2.24 0.93 -2.59
N ALA A 96 -2.68 0.08 -3.50
CA ALA A 96 -3.20 0.51 -4.81
C ALA A 96 -4.43 1.41 -4.68
N ALA A 97 -5.35 1.09 -3.76
CA ALA A 97 -6.52 1.92 -3.46
C ALA A 97 -6.13 3.28 -2.88
N ALA A 98 -5.17 3.33 -1.95
CA ALA A 98 -4.66 4.57 -1.37
C ALA A 98 -4.01 5.47 -2.43
N ASP A 99 -3.20 4.89 -3.33
CA ASP A 99 -2.55 5.63 -4.42
C ASP A 99 -3.57 6.13 -5.47
N LEU A 100 -4.61 5.35 -5.76
CA LEU A 100 -5.72 5.82 -6.59
C LEU A 100 -6.46 7.00 -5.94
N ALA A 101 -6.76 6.92 -4.64
CA ALA A 101 -7.41 7.99 -3.90
C ALA A 101 -6.55 9.27 -3.89
N ALA A 102 -5.25 9.15 -3.64
CA ALA A 102 -4.30 10.27 -3.69
C ALA A 102 -4.33 10.99 -5.05
N ARG A 103 -4.29 10.23 -6.16
CA ARG A 103 -4.41 10.80 -7.53
C ARG A 103 -5.74 11.53 -7.73
N LYS A 104 -6.85 10.94 -7.26
CA LYS A 104 -8.19 11.57 -7.36
C LYS A 104 -8.27 12.88 -6.56
N ILE A 105 -7.70 12.91 -5.34
CA ILE A 105 -7.63 14.11 -4.49
C ILE A 105 -6.84 15.22 -5.21
N VAL A 106 -5.67 14.89 -5.76
CA VAL A 106 -4.84 15.86 -6.49
C VAL A 106 -5.56 16.39 -7.73
N ASN A 107 -6.18 15.50 -8.51
CA ASN A 107 -6.97 15.89 -9.68
C ASN A 107 -8.14 16.80 -9.32
N PHE A 108 -8.84 16.50 -8.22
CA PHE A 108 -9.88 17.38 -7.69
C PHE A 108 -9.33 18.78 -7.41
N CYS A 109 -8.19 18.89 -6.73
CA CYS A 109 -7.58 20.18 -6.42
C CYS A 109 -7.19 20.97 -7.68
N ASN A 110 -6.57 20.31 -8.66
CA ASN A 110 -6.18 20.93 -9.92
C ASN A 110 -7.39 21.47 -10.70
N ASN A 111 -8.49 20.70 -10.72
CA ASN A 111 -9.74 21.12 -11.38
C ASN A 111 -10.48 22.26 -10.66
N LYS A 112 -10.13 22.51 -9.39
CA LYS A 112 -10.70 23.59 -8.58
C LYS A 112 -9.83 24.83 -8.52
N MET A 113 -8.67 24.84 -9.17
CA MET A 113 -7.77 26.00 -9.20
C MET A 113 -8.51 27.27 -9.66
N GLY A 114 -8.35 28.37 -8.92
CA GLY A 114 -9.02 29.64 -9.17
C GLY A 114 -10.49 29.72 -8.74
N GLN A 115 -11.08 28.62 -8.26
CA GLN A 115 -12.49 28.57 -7.82
C GLN A 115 -12.59 28.59 -6.30
N GLN A 116 -13.67 29.15 -5.76
CA GLN A 116 -14.03 28.96 -4.36
C GLN A 116 -14.67 27.58 -4.17
N VAL A 117 -14.18 26.79 -3.19
CA VAL A 117 -14.77 25.50 -2.83
C VAL A 117 -15.56 25.62 -1.53
N GLY A 118 -16.83 25.20 -1.57
CA GLY A 118 -17.78 25.33 -0.47
C GLY A 118 -17.87 26.77 0.06
N ASN A 119 -17.79 26.94 1.38
CA ASN A 119 -17.87 28.26 2.02
C ASN A 119 -16.56 29.09 1.93
N GLY A 120 -15.54 28.61 1.21
CA GLY A 120 -14.28 29.34 1.05
C GLY A 120 -13.30 29.19 2.23
N GLU A 121 -13.61 28.41 3.28
CA GLU A 121 -12.67 28.12 4.38
C GLU A 121 -11.56 27.14 3.99
N CYS A 122 -10.39 27.24 4.62
CA CYS A 122 -9.21 26.44 4.24
C CYS A 122 -9.47 24.92 4.31
N TRP A 123 -10.13 24.46 5.37
CA TRP A 123 -10.49 23.05 5.57
C TRP A 123 -11.53 22.53 4.58
N THR A 124 -12.35 23.41 4.02
CA THR A 124 -13.46 23.04 3.13
C THR A 124 -12.95 22.42 1.83
N LEU A 125 -11.77 22.83 1.35
CA LEU A 125 -11.14 22.22 0.18
C LEU A 125 -10.91 20.71 0.40
N ALA A 126 -10.28 20.33 1.52
CA ALA A 126 -10.04 18.93 1.87
C ALA A 126 -11.34 18.19 2.18
N HIS A 127 -12.27 18.84 2.88
CA HIS A 127 -13.56 18.22 3.17
C HIS A 127 -14.34 17.87 1.91
N VAL A 128 -14.49 18.80 0.97
CA VAL A 128 -15.24 18.55 -0.27
C VAL A 128 -14.51 17.54 -1.16
N ALA A 129 -13.17 17.56 -1.20
CA ALA A 129 -12.40 16.52 -1.89
C ALA A 129 -12.73 15.12 -1.35
N PHE A 130 -12.71 14.94 -0.02
CA PHE A 130 -13.04 13.65 0.60
C PHE A 130 -14.50 13.24 0.37
N THR A 131 -15.45 14.15 0.60
CA THR A 131 -16.88 13.86 0.46
C THR A 131 -17.26 13.54 -0.99
N SER A 132 -16.74 14.30 -1.98
CA SER A 132 -17.03 14.06 -3.41
C SER A 132 -16.41 12.77 -3.96
N LEU A 133 -15.38 12.26 -3.29
CA LEU A 133 -14.70 11.01 -3.64
C LEU A 133 -15.13 9.84 -2.76
N GLU A 134 -16.13 10.04 -1.89
CA GLU A 134 -16.65 9.06 -0.94
C GLU A 134 -15.55 8.45 -0.04
N LEU A 135 -14.55 9.25 0.31
CA LEU A 135 -13.43 8.81 1.14
C LEU A 135 -13.80 8.91 2.62
N PRO A 136 -13.81 7.79 3.37
CA PRO A 136 -14.03 7.82 4.81
C PRO A 136 -12.92 8.58 5.53
N ARG A 137 -13.27 9.24 6.65
CA ARG A 137 -12.31 9.90 7.52
C ARG A 137 -12.76 9.81 8.98
N GLN A 138 -11.80 9.79 9.88
CA GLN A 138 -12.07 9.75 11.32
C GLN A 138 -12.18 11.18 11.85
N GLY A 139 -13.24 11.52 12.59
CA GLY A 139 -13.35 12.82 13.26
C GLY A 139 -13.29 14.06 12.36
N GLN A 140 -13.06 15.23 12.96
CA GLN A 140 -12.85 16.50 12.25
C GLN A 140 -11.36 16.74 12.06
N ARG A 141 -10.92 17.02 10.82
CA ARG A 141 -9.53 17.35 10.45
C ARG A 141 -8.47 16.27 10.74
N ILE A 142 -8.89 15.02 10.89
CA ILE A 142 -8.02 13.84 10.78
C ILE A 142 -8.34 13.17 9.45
N TRP A 143 -7.38 13.17 8.53
CA TRP A 143 -7.60 12.79 7.12
C TRP A 143 -7.07 11.40 6.77
N GLY A 144 -6.53 10.68 7.76
CA GLY A 144 -5.93 9.37 7.61
C GLY A 144 -4.85 9.12 8.67
N ARG A 145 -3.85 8.29 8.36
CA ARG A 145 -2.72 8.05 9.25
C ARG A 145 -1.85 9.31 9.33
N LYS A 146 -1.50 9.72 10.55
CA LYS A 146 -0.52 10.78 10.77
C LYS A 146 0.88 10.26 10.42
N LEU A 147 1.60 10.98 9.57
CA LEU A 147 2.97 10.65 9.19
C LEU A 147 3.96 11.11 10.26
N ASP A 148 5.00 10.31 10.47
CA ASP A 148 6.25 10.80 11.03
C ASP A 148 7.11 11.35 9.89
N ILE A 149 7.18 12.68 9.80
CA ILE A 149 7.89 13.37 8.71
C ILE A 149 9.41 13.23 8.76
N ASN A 150 9.97 12.67 9.83
CA ASN A 150 11.40 12.34 9.94
C ASN A 150 11.72 10.98 9.30
N ILE A 151 10.71 10.12 9.13
CA ILE A 151 10.84 8.77 8.57
C ILE A 151 10.27 8.73 7.15
N GLU A 152 9.08 9.32 6.96
CA GLU A 152 8.34 9.32 5.70
C GLU A 152 8.19 10.72 5.13
N HIS A 153 8.38 10.87 3.82
CA HIS A 153 8.23 12.17 3.17
C HIS A 153 6.80 12.40 2.71
N PRO A 154 6.28 13.64 2.81
CA PRO A 154 5.01 14.01 2.20
C PRO A 154 5.01 13.77 0.69
N ARG A 155 3.86 13.33 0.16
CA ARG A 155 3.63 13.01 -1.25
C ARG A 155 2.31 13.63 -1.74
N PRO A 156 2.09 13.73 -3.07
CA PRO A 156 0.82 14.19 -3.61
C PRO A 156 -0.36 13.41 -3.04
N GLY A 157 -1.41 14.12 -2.64
CA GLY A 157 -2.59 13.59 -1.97
C GLY A 157 -2.54 13.63 -0.44
N ASP A 158 -1.38 13.87 0.18
CA ASP A 158 -1.30 14.07 1.63
C ASP A 158 -1.90 15.43 2.04
N ILE A 159 -2.42 15.50 3.27
CA ILE A 159 -3.09 16.69 3.81
C ILE A 159 -2.23 17.26 4.92
N LEU A 160 -1.89 18.55 4.79
CA LEU A 160 -1.22 19.32 5.81
C LEU A 160 -2.26 20.01 6.70
N GLU A 161 -2.12 19.81 8.01
CA GLU A 161 -2.76 20.61 9.04
C GLU A 161 -1.68 21.43 9.73
N LEU A 162 -1.81 22.75 9.65
CA LEU A 162 -0.86 23.72 10.19
C LEU A 162 -1.54 24.55 11.28
N GLU A 163 -0.92 24.59 12.46
CA GLU A 163 -1.42 25.32 13.64
C GLU A 163 -0.40 26.40 14.02
N SER A 164 -0.75 27.67 13.80
CA SER A 164 0.09 28.85 14.13
C SER A 164 1.54 28.72 13.65
N THR A 165 1.75 28.14 12.47
CA THR A 165 3.09 27.88 11.94
C THR A 165 3.74 29.15 11.45
N GLN A 166 5.06 29.24 11.65
CA GLN A 166 5.92 30.25 11.05
C GLN A 166 7.09 29.54 10.40
N PHE A 167 7.51 30.04 9.24
CA PHE A 167 8.65 29.54 8.49
C PHE A 167 9.73 30.62 8.41
N SER A 168 10.98 30.21 8.27
CA SER A 168 12.13 31.12 8.19
C SER A 168 12.15 31.97 6.91
N ASP A 169 11.31 31.67 5.91
CA ASP A 169 11.08 32.53 4.75
C ASP A 169 10.01 33.62 4.99
N GLY A 170 9.51 33.73 6.23
CA GLY A 170 8.51 34.72 6.65
C GLY A 170 7.06 34.27 6.41
N SER A 171 6.82 33.13 5.78
CA SER A 171 5.47 32.60 5.63
C SER A 171 4.89 32.16 6.99
N ARG A 172 3.59 32.35 7.17
CA ARG A 172 2.89 32.05 8.43
C ARG A 172 1.44 31.66 8.19
N THR A 173 0.93 30.76 9.04
CA THR A 173 -0.49 30.39 9.07
C THR A 173 -1.20 31.09 10.22
N GLY A 174 -2.53 31.20 10.10
CA GLY A 174 -3.37 31.52 11.26
C GLY A 174 -3.39 30.36 12.28
N PRO A 175 -4.30 30.43 13.29
CA PRO A 175 -4.44 29.40 14.32
C PRO A 175 -4.68 28.01 13.74
N ASN A 176 -5.33 27.94 12.58
CA ASN A 176 -5.73 26.72 11.91
C ASN A 176 -5.65 26.91 10.40
N HIS A 177 -4.91 26.05 9.72
CA HIS A 177 -4.86 26.05 8.26
C HIS A 177 -4.74 24.64 7.70
N THR A 178 -5.53 24.34 6.67
CA THR A 178 -5.51 23.05 5.97
C THR A 178 -5.05 23.28 4.52
N ALA A 179 -4.15 22.43 4.04
CA ALA A 179 -3.68 22.44 2.67
C ALA A 179 -3.47 21.01 2.16
N ILE A 180 -3.54 20.80 0.84
CA ILE A 180 -3.39 19.47 0.22
C ILE A 180 -2.14 19.47 -0.64
N VAL A 181 -1.23 18.53 -0.44
CA VAL A 181 -0.04 18.37 -1.28
C VAL A 181 -0.47 17.94 -2.67
N ILE A 182 -0.12 18.72 -3.68
CA ILE A 182 -0.38 18.42 -5.10
C ILE A 182 0.88 18.01 -5.85
N GLU A 183 2.06 18.36 -5.33
CA GLU A 183 3.34 18.04 -5.96
C GLU A 183 4.46 18.00 -4.90
N ARG A 184 5.45 17.13 -5.10
CA ARG A 184 6.70 17.16 -4.35
C ARG A 184 7.81 17.66 -5.26
N THR A 185 8.27 18.88 -5.02
CA THR A 185 9.30 19.55 -5.83
C THR A 185 10.72 19.34 -5.31
N GLY A 186 10.88 18.79 -4.09
CA GLY A 186 12.17 18.46 -3.51
C GLY A 186 12.07 17.72 -2.18
N ARG A 187 13.21 17.39 -1.56
CA ARG A 187 13.23 16.75 -0.24
C ARG A 187 12.77 17.74 0.83
N GLY A 188 11.53 17.57 1.29
CA GLY A 188 10.87 18.46 2.26
C GLY A 188 10.24 19.69 1.62
N VAL A 189 10.26 19.82 0.29
CA VAL A 189 9.63 20.93 -0.43
C VAL A 189 8.42 20.41 -1.19
N VAL A 190 7.26 21.00 -0.89
CA VAL A 190 5.97 20.57 -1.43
C VAL A 190 5.21 21.75 -1.99
N LYS A 191 4.55 21.53 -3.12
CA LYS A 191 3.51 22.42 -3.63
C LYS A 191 2.18 21.93 -3.11
N VAL A 192 1.39 22.85 -2.58
CA VAL A 192 0.07 22.56 -2.03
C VAL A 192 -1.02 23.32 -2.77
N ALA A 193 -2.22 22.77 -2.82
CA ALA A 193 -3.45 23.49 -3.09
C ALA A 193 -4.10 23.88 -1.76
N GLN A 194 -4.55 25.13 -1.67
CA GLN A 194 -5.17 25.69 -0.47
C GLN A 194 -6.14 26.81 -0.82
N GLN A 195 -6.99 27.18 0.12
CA GLN A 195 -7.81 28.38 0.04
C GLN A 195 -7.87 29.07 1.41
N ASN A 196 -8.45 30.27 1.45
CA ASN A 196 -8.46 31.15 2.61
C ASN A 196 -7.06 31.53 3.14
N TRP A 197 -6.07 31.62 2.25
CA TRP A 197 -4.75 32.12 2.63
C TRP A 197 -4.66 33.61 2.36
N ALA A 198 -4.27 34.40 3.37
CA ALA A 198 -4.20 35.87 3.28
C ALA A 198 -5.48 36.50 2.70
N GLY A 199 -6.65 35.99 3.09
CA GLY A 199 -7.97 36.46 2.64
C GLY A 199 -8.43 35.97 1.26
N LYS A 200 -7.61 35.21 0.53
CA LYS A 200 -7.99 34.65 -0.79
C LYS A 200 -8.89 33.42 -0.61
N LYS A 201 -10.20 33.61 -0.75
CA LYS A 201 -11.23 32.55 -0.57
C LYS A 201 -11.37 31.58 -1.76
N PHE A 202 -10.44 31.58 -2.70
CA PHE A 202 -10.40 30.65 -3.84
C PHE A 202 -9.17 29.75 -3.76
N VAL A 203 -9.24 28.59 -4.40
CA VAL A 203 -8.15 27.62 -4.45
C VAL A 203 -6.99 28.21 -5.25
N HIS A 204 -5.81 28.24 -4.64
CA HIS A 204 -4.57 28.57 -5.31
C HIS A 204 -3.44 27.68 -4.81
N SER A 205 -2.34 27.63 -5.55
CA SER A 205 -1.15 26.92 -5.10
C SER A 205 -0.23 27.78 -4.25
N TYR A 206 0.52 27.14 -3.36
CA TYR A 206 1.66 27.72 -2.64
C TYR A 206 2.75 26.66 -2.47
N GLN A 207 4.01 27.07 -2.34
CA GLN A 207 5.13 26.17 -2.11
C GLN A 207 5.63 26.33 -0.69
N PHE A 208 5.61 25.24 0.08
CA PHE A 208 6.23 25.16 1.39
C PHE A 208 7.58 24.45 1.32
N ASP A 209 8.58 25.02 1.98
CA ASP A 209 9.76 24.28 2.41
C ASP A 209 9.55 23.89 3.87
N LEU A 210 9.15 22.64 4.12
CA LEU A 210 8.77 22.14 5.44
C LEU A 210 9.95 22.14 6.42
N LYS A 211 11.19 22.16 5.92
CA LYS A 211 12.39 22.27 6.75
C LYS A 211 12.59 23.67 7.31
N LYS A 212 11.93 24.67 6.75
CA LYS A 212 11.98 26.05 7.23
C LYS A 212 11.02 26.32 8.37
N LEU A 213 10.20 25.34 8.78
CA LEU A 213 9.30 25.48 9.91
C LEU A 213 10.10 25.84 11.18
N SER A 214 9.90 27.04 11.70
CA SER A 214 10.62 27.56 12.86
C SER A 214 9.78 27.54 14.14
N SER A 215 8.44 27.57 14.03
CA SER A 215 7.52 27.47 15.16
C SER A 215 6.12 27.02 14.71
N GLY A 216 5.27 26.69 15.70
CA GLY A 216 3.92 26.13 15.48
C GLY A 216 3.93 24.62 15.31
N LYS A 217 2.81 24.05 14.88
CA LYS A 217 2.68 22.61 14.66
C LYS A 217 2.31 22.28 13.22
N LEU A 218 3.03 21.33 12.64
CA LEU A 218 2.74 20.73 11.36
C LEU A 218 2.33 19.27 11.58
N MET A 219 1.16 18.90 11.09
CA MET A 219 0.71 17.52 11.01
C MET A 219 0.47 17.17 9.55
N VAL A 220 0.98 16.03 9.12
CA VAL A 220 0.77 15.51 7.77
C VAL A 220 -0.02 14.22 7.88
N TYR A 221 -1.14 14.16 7.15
CA TYR A 221 -2.01 13.00 7.10
C TYR A 221 -1.98 12.36 5.73
N ARG A 222 -1.85 11.04 5.70
CA ARG A 222 -1.95 10.22 4.50
C ARG A 222 -3.21 9.38 4.57
N TYR A 223 -4.04 9.48 3.55
CA TYR A 223 -5.16 8.57 3.38
C TYR A 223 -4.65 7.17 2.98
N GLU A 224 -5.03 6.14 3.73
CA GLU A 224 -4.59 4.75 3.52
C GLU A 224 -5.74 3.79 3.21
N GLY A 225 -6.87 4.34 2.75
CA GLY A 225 -8.10 3.59 2.57
C GLY A 225 -9.01 3.59 3.81
N PRO A 226 -10.19 2.96 3.72
CA PRO A 226 -11.01 2.71 4.90
C PRO A 226 -10.21 1.97 5.98
N PRO A 227 -10.49 2.21 7.27
CA PRO A 227 -10.02 1.29 8.31
C PRO A 227 -10.49 -0.13 7.97
N ALA A 228 -9.68 -1.13 8.35
CA ALA A 228 -10.16 -2.51 8.26
C ALA A 228 -11.50 -2.59 9.00
N LYS A 229 -12.50 -3.24 8.39
CA LYS A 229 -13.71 -3.58 9.13
C LYS A 229 -13.28 -4.63 10.15
N ASP A 230 -13.40 -4.28 11.43
CA ASP A 230 -13.27 -5.23 12.55
C ASP A 230 -14.32 -6.35 12.43
#